data_AF-A0A850JFL5-F1
#
_entry.id   AF-A0A850JFL5-F1
#
_cell.length_a   1.000
_cell.length_b   1.000
_cell.length_c   1.000
_cell.angle_alpha   90.00
_cell.angle_beta   90.00
_cell.angle_gamma   90.00
#
_symmetry.space_group_name_H-M   'P 1'
#
loop_
_entity.id
_entity.type
_entity.pdbx_description
1 polymer ?
#
loop_
_entity_poly.entity_id
_entity_poly.type
_entity_poly.pdbx_seq_one_letter_code
_entity_poly.pdbx_strand_id
1 'polypeptide(L)'
;MTVTIRNPSTKYPRATLREPAPYGYVYVGATIDPPGRAPFVRRSARRDEVLAALKTHASRVEELGTVVKATVYRAVLMPPVPGAPRFDAVVLIETSAPEKIRDVQSSEEYGRLIEAAGETRVTTLRNVKRIGDVDKTRQGLFLFNHFTADDPEVAAKLWEHLAGWYAAETGLDNSTLLQPIGDAPYALVNHARWDHGLVRFAAHQFTKPSFLTFVRANLRANDTESMPVLYKLA
;
A
#
# COMPACT_ATOMS: atom_id res chain seq x y z
N MET A 1 -6.92 -19.38 -12.11
CA MET A 1 -8.41 -19.54 -12.14
C MET A 1 -9.07 -18.36 -12.86
N THR A 2 -10.40 -18.38 -13.06
CA THR A 2 -11.14 -17.25 -13.70
C THR A 2 -11.76 -16.36 -12.63
N VAL A 3 -11.67 -15.03 -12.79
CA VAL A 3 -12.29 -14.07 -11.86
C VAL A 3 -13.81 -14.13 -11.95
N THR A 4 -14.49 -14.24 -10.80
CA THR A 4 -15.95 -14.20 -10.70
C THR A 4 -16.41 -12.77 -10.47
N ILE A 5 -17.15 -12.21 -11.43
CA ILE A 5 -17.69 -10.85 -11.33
C ILE A 5 -19.16 -10.88 -10.92
N ARG A 6 -19.49 -10.19 -9.82
CA ARG A 6 -20.84 -9.98 -9.31
C ARG A 6 -21.29 -8.55 -9.62
N ASN A 7 -22.58 -8.39 -9.95
CA ASN A 7 -23.21 -7.10 -10.23
C ASN A 7 -22.42 -6.25 -11.25
N PRO A 8 -22.18 -6.78 -12.47
CA PRO A 8 -21.49 -5.99 -13.50
C PRO A 8 -22.25 -4.69 -13.74
N SER A 9 -21.51 -3.59 -13.83
CA SER A 9 -22.09 -2.26 -13.92
C SER A 9 -21.38 -1.46 -14.99
N THR A 10 -22.13 -0.93 -15.94
CA THR A 10 -21.62 0.00 -16.96
C THR A 10 -21.23 1.36 -16.37
N LYS A 11 -21.71 1.67 -15.16
CA LYS A 11 -21.33 2.87 -14.40
C LYS A 11 -19.86 2.87 -13.99
N TYR A 12 -19.27 1.68 -13.87
CA TYR A 12 -17.89 1.48 -13.41
C TYR A 12 -17.07 0.85 -14.53
N PRO A 13 -16.73 1.61 -15.59
CA PRO A 13 -15.86 1.11 -16.63
C PRO A 13 -14.52 0.69 -16.01
N ARG A 14 -13.83 -0.24 -16.67
CA ARG A 14 -12.49 -0.65 -16.21
C ARG A 14 -11.57 0.55 -16.12
N ALA A 15 -10.72 0.56 -15.10
CA ALA A 15 -9.73 1.63 -14.97
C ALA A 15 -8.79 1.62 -16.18
N THR A 16 -8.46 2.81 -16.69
CA THR A 16 -7.43 2.97 -17.70
C THR A 16 -6.07 2.68 -17.07
N LEU A 17 -5.46 1.56 -17.45
CA LEU A 17 -4.15 1.17 -16.95
C LEU A 17 -3.04 1.81 -17.79
N ARG A 18 -1.91 2.06 -17.14
CA ARG A 18 -0.63 2.39 -17.76
C ARG A 18 0.32 1.21 -17.62
N GLU A 19 1.34 1.18 -18.46
CA GLU A 19 2.45 0.24 -18.34
C GLU A 19 2.99 0.22 -16.90
N PRO A 20 3.18 -0.95 -16.27
CA PRO A 20 3.75 -1.02 -14.93
C PRO A 20 5.06 -0.23 -14.81
N ALA A 21 5.27 0.39 -13.66
CA ALA A 21 6.53 1.06 -13.37
C ALA A 21 7.66 0.02 -13.36
N PRO A 22 8.85 0.35 -13.90
CA PRO A 22 9.96 -0.60 -14.00
C PRO A 22 10.65 -0.85 -12.65
N TYR A 23 10.17 -0.26 -11.56
CA TYR A 23 10.84 -0.24 -10.27
C TYR A 23 10.76 -1.58 -9.52
N GLY A 24 11.78 -1.84 -8.71
CA GLY A 24 11.68 -2.74 -7.58
C GLY A 24 11.24 -1.99 -6.33
N TYR A 25 10.66 -2.70 -5.37
CA TYR A 25 10.19 -2.09 -4.13
C TYR A 25 10.66 -2.89 -2.92
N VAL A 26 11.23 -2.21 -1.93
CA VAL A 26 11.43 -2.76 -0.59
C VAL A 26 10.44 -2.08 0.34
N TYR A 27 9.47 -2.85 0.81
CA TYR A 27 8.43 -2.41 1.73
C TYR A 27 8.81 -2.85 3.14
N VAL A 28 9.24 -1.90 3.97
CA VAL A 28 9.62 -2.11 5.36
C VAL A 28 8.46 -1.64 6.23
N GLY A 29 7.69 -2.59 6.78
CA GLY A 29 6.65 -2.31 7.76
C GLY A 29 7.19 -2.44 9.18
N ALA A 30 7.13 -1.39 9.98
CA ALA A 30 7.57 -1.37 11.38
C ALA A 30 6.38 -1.35 12.34
N THR A 31 6.46 -2.13 13.41
CA THR A 31 5.45 -2.18 14.48
C THR A 31 6.03 -1.54 15.73
N ILE A 32 5.61 -0.30 16.02
CA ILE A 32 6.18 0.50 17.11
C ILE A 32 5.18 0.58 18.26
N ASP A 33 4.10 1.35 18.08
CA ASP A 33 3.00 1.50 19.04
C ASP A 33 1.65 1.49 18.29
N PRO A 34 1.30 0.38 17.62
CA PRO A 34 0.05 0.28 16.87
C PRO A 34 -1.16 0.40 17.81
N PRO A 35 -2.30 0.94 17.33
CA PRO A 35 -3.47 1.10 18.17
C PRO A 35 -4.01 -0.28 18.58
N GLY A 36 -4.55 -0.37 19.80
CA GLY A 36 -5.13 -1.61 20.34
C GLY A 36 -6.42 -2.02 19.62
N ARG A 37 -7.58 -1.79 20.25
CA ARG A 37 -8.90 -2.15 19.67
C ARG A 37 -9.51 -1.07 18.79
N ALA A 38 -9.10 0.18 18.94
CA ALA A 38 -9.62 1.30 18.16
C ALA A 38 -8.88 1.42 16.82
N PRO A 39 -9.54 1.87 15.74
CA PRO A 39 -8.89 1.93 14.43
C PRO A 39 -7.97 3.16 14.26
N PHE A 40 -8.12 4.20 15.10
CA PHE A 40 -7.37 5.43 14.94
C PHE A 40 -6.01 5.36 15.63
N VAL A 41 -4.97 5.72 14.89
CA VAL A 41 -3.59 5.73 15.38
C VAL A 41 -3.34 7.04 16.14
N ARG A 42 -3.14 6.96 17.45
CA ARG A 42 -2.89 8.13 18.32
C ARG A 42 -1.41 8.56 18.27
N ARG A 43 -1.10 9.75 18.77
CA ARG A 43 0.28 10.23 18.93
C ARG A 43 1.06 9.29 19.86
N SER A 44 2.33 9.06 19.55
CA SER A 44 3.27 8.29 20.37
C SER A 44 4.65 8.95 20.24
N ALA A 45 5.26 9.29 21.37
CA ALA A 45 6.61 9.86 21.40
C ALA A 45 7.64 8.87 20.85
N ARG A 46 7.54 7.59 21.24
CA ARG A 46 8.39 6.50 20.74
C ARG A 46 8.30 6.37 19.22
N ARG A 47 7.10 6.42 18.63
CA ARG A 47 6.97 6.40 17.18
C ARG A 47 7.54 7.66 16.54
N ASP A 48 7.32 8.84 17.13
CA ASP A 48 7.84 10.09 16.57
C ASP A 48 9.39 10.08 16.55
N GLU A 49 10.05 9.51 17.55
CA GLU A 49 11.51 9.26 17.58
C GLU A 49 11.95 8.30 16.47
N VAL A 50 11.29 7.14 16.35
CA VAL A 50 11.61 6.15 15.29
C VAL A 50 11.38 6.75 13.90
N LEU A 51 10.31 7.50 13.68
CA LEU A 51 10.05 8.16 12.39
C LEU A 51 11.11 9.21 12.06
N ALA A 52 11.66 9.93 13.05
CA ALA A 52 12.75 10.87 12.83
C ALA A 52 14.04 10.15 12.40
N ALA A 53 14.37 9.03 13.04
CA ALA A 53 15.50 8.19 12.64
C ALA A 53 15.28 7.59 11.24
N LEU A 54 14.10 7.03 10.96
CA LEU A 54 13.74 6.48 9.66
C LEU A 54 13.86 7.49 8.54
N LYS A 55 13.45 8.75 8.74
CA LYS A 55 13.64 9.81 7.74
C LYS A 55 15.10 10.09 7.45
N THR A 56 15.93 10.12 8.49
CA THR A 56 17.37 10.33 8.34
C THR A 56 17.99 9.20 7.53
N HIS A 57 17.70 7.94 7.87
CA HIS A 57 18.26 6.79 7.18
C HIS A 57 17.65 6.59 5.77
N ALA A 58 16.38 6.90 5.57
CA ALA A 58 15.75 6.85 4.25
C ALA A 58 16.42 7.83 3.28
N SER A 59 16.76 9.04 3.74
CA SER A 59 17.52 10.00 2.92
C SER A 59 18.89 9.46 2.51
N ARG A 60 19.59 8.71 3.39
CA ARG A 60 20.87 8.06 3.07
C ARG A 60 20.70 6.91 2.09
N VAL A 61 19.64 6.12 2.25
CA VAL A 61 19.30 5.06 1.28
C VAL A 61 18.96 5.67 -0.09
N GLU A 62 18.31 6.84 -0.14
CA GLU A 62 18.01 7.54 -1.39
C GLU A 62 19.25 8.11 -2.10
N GLU A 63 20.36 8.32 -1.38
CA GLU A 63 21.66 8.71 -1.97
C GLU A 63 22.33 7.55 -2.74
N LEU A 64 21.86 6.30 -2.58
CA LEU A 64 22.36 5.15 -3.33
C LEU A 64 21.93 5.26 -4.79
N GLY A 65 22.87 5.13 -5.73
CA GLY A 65 22.58 5.25 -7.18
C GLY A 65 21.60 4.23 -7.76
N THR A 66 21.24 3.19 -7.00
CA THR A 66 20.22 2.19 -7.35
C THR A 66 18.82 2.52 -6.84
N VAL A 67 18.67 3.53 -5.99
CA VAL A 67 17.41 3.96 -5.38
C VAL A 67 16.89 5.18 -6.14
N VAL A 68 15.61 5.09 -6.53
CA VAL A 68 14.88 6.20 -7.16
C VAL A 68 14.23 7.08 -6.11
N LYS A 69 13.74 6.47 -5.01
CA LYS A 69 13.09 7.18 -3.91
C LYS A 69 13.00 6.33 -2.65
N ALA A 70 13.10 6.93 -1.47
CA ALA A 70 12.79 6.29 -0.19
C ALA A 70 11.79 7.14 0.60
N THR A 71 10.54 6.65 0.73
CA THR A 71 9.46 7.42 1.37
C THR A 71 9.06 6.83 2.71
N VAL A 72 8.99 7.67 3.74
CA VAL A 72 8.54 7.30 5.09
C VAL A 72 7.10 7.72 5.33
N TYR A 73 6.31 6.79 5.87
CA TYR A 73 4.89 6.94 6.12
C TYR A 73 4.56 6.67 7.58
N ARG A 74 3.62 7.45 8.12
CA ARG A 74 3.03 7.25 9.45
C ARG A 74 1.56 6.87 9.31
N ALA A 75 1.15 5.78 9.96
CA ALA A 75 -0.24 5.35 9.95
C ALA A 75 -1.13 6.36 10.68
N VAL A 76 -2.35 6.53 10.18
CA VAL A 76 -3.40 7.36 10.79
C VAL A 76 -4.70 6.58 11.04
N LEU A 77 -4.94 5.51 10.26
CA LEU A 77 -6.07 4.60 10.47
C LEU A 77 -5.66 3.16 10.13
N MET A 78 -5.92 2.25 11.05
CA MET A 78 -5.73 0.81 10.94
C MET A 78 -7.04 0.11 11.34
N PRO A 79 -7.93 -0.20 10.40
CA PRO A 79 -9.15 -0.95 10.67
C PRO A 79 -8.87 -2.29 11.37
N PRO A 80 -9.72 -2.73 12.31
CA PRO A 80 -9.52 -3.97 13.07
C PRO A 80 -9.93 -5.19 12.23
N VAL A 81 -9.21 -5.44 11.14
CA VAL A 81 -9.41 -6.61 10.28
C VAL A 81 -8.48 -7.73 10.79
N PRO A 82 -9.00 -8.94 11.07
CA PRO A 82 -8.17 -10.07 11.46
C PRO A 82 -7.04 -10.33 10.45
N GLY A 83 -5.83 -10.63 10.93
CA GLY A 83 -4.66 -10.88 10.06
C GLY A 83 -4.07 -9.63 9.38
N ALA A 84 -4.68 -8.46 9.53
CA ALA A 84 -4.17 -7.23 8.93
C ALA A 84 -2.79 -6.83 9.51
N PRO A 85 -1.91 -6.27 8.67
CA PRO A 85 -0.62 -5.79 9.13
C PRO A 85 -0.79 -4.70 10.18
N ARG A 86 0.07 -4.76 11.21
CA ARG A 86 0.08 -3.78 12.30
C ARG A 86 1.19 -2.73 12.17
N PHE A 87 1.54 -2.38 10.94
CA PHE A 87 2.62 -1.43 10.66
C PHE A 87 2.16 0.01 10.84
N ASP A 88 2.49 0.62 11.97
CA ASP A 88 2.19 2.02 12.26
C ASP A 88 3.24 3.01 11.73
N ALA A 89 4.36 2.48 11.23
CA ALA A 89 5.29 3.15 10.32
C ALA A 89 5.65 2.25 9.13
N VAL A 90 5.85 2.86 7.96
CA VAL A 90 6.26 2.16 6.74
C VAL A 90 7.36 2.96 6.05
N VAL A 91 8.39 2.28 5.53
CA VAL A 91 9.29 2.83 4.52
C VAL A 91 9.06 2.09 3.21
N LEU A 92 8.78 2.82 2.14
CA LEU A 92 8.75 2.29 0.77
C LEU A 92 9.98 2.80 0.03
N ILE A 93 10.92 1.89 -0.26
CA ILE A 93 12.10 2.17 -1.06
C ILE A 93 11.80 1.69 -2.49
N GLU A 94 11.92 2.59 -3.46
CA GLU A 94 11.76 2.33 -4.89
C GLU A 94 13.15 2.23 -5.52
N THR A 95 13.49 1.09 -6.10
CA THR A 95 14.74 0.88 -6.82
C THR A 95 14.54 1.08 -8.31
N SER A 96 15.63 1.31 -9.06
CA SER A 96 15.54 1.50 -10.52
C SER A 96 15.02 0.27 -11.28
N ALA A 97 15.20 -0.93 -10.70
CA ALA A 97 14.62 -2.19 -11.19
C ALA A 97 14.50 -3.24 -10.06
N PRO A 98 13.63 -4.27 -10.18
CA PRO A 98 13.53 -5.35 -9.19
C PRO A 98 14.86 -6.04 -8.87
N GLU A 99 15.73 -6.17 -9.85
CA GLU A 99 17.03 -6.83 -9.72
C GLU A 99 17.98 -6.04 -8.79
N LYS A 100 17.73 -4.74 -8.61
CA LYS A 100 18.51 -3.83 -7.76
C LYS A 100 18.13 -3.86 -6.28
N ILE A 101 17.08 -4.62 -5.92
CA ILE A 101 16.66 -4.77 -4.53
C ILE A 101 17.78 -5.36 -3.66
N ARG A 102 18.50 -6.38 -4.16
CA ARG A 102 19.56 -7.04 -3.38
C ARG A 102 20.74 -6.10 -3.13
N ASP A 103 21.12 -5.30 -4.12
CA ASP A 103 22.18 -4.30 -3.99
C ASP A 103 21.87 -3.35 -2.82
N VAL A 104 20.64 -2.82 -2.77
CA VAL A 104 20.17 -1.97 -1.67
C VAL A 104 20.16 -2.71 -0.33
N GLN A 105 19.62 -3.93 -0.29
CA GLN A 105 19.54 -4.70 0.96
C GLN A 105 20.92 -5.08 1.54
N SER A 106 21.95 -5.11 0.70
CA SER A 106 23.34 -5.39 1.12
C SER A 106 24.12 -4.16 1.60
N SER A 107 23.55 -2.96 1.45
CA SER A 107 24.20 -1.70 1.83
C SER A 107 24.21 -1.47 3.35
N GLU A 108 25.21 -0.73 3.85
CA GLU A 108 25.25 -0.31 5.25
C GLU A 108 24.08 0.63 5.58
N GLU A 109 23.71 1.50 4.66
CA GLU A 109 22.64 2.48 4.79
C GLU A 109 21.30 1.80 5.05
N TYR A 110 21.03 0.72 4.31
CA TYR A 110 19.85 -0.12 4.54
C TYR A 110 19.92 -0.85 5.88
N GLY A 111 21.09 -1.39 6.25
CA GLY A 111 21.28 -2.03 7.57
C GLY A 111 20.92 -1.10 8.73
N ARG A 112 21.41 0.14 8.69
CA ARG A 112 21.09 1.17 9.70
C ARG A 112 19.61 1.56 9.70
N LEU A 113 18.97 1.59 8.53
CA LEU A 113 17.53 1.82 8.41
C LEU A 113 16.73 0.73 9.12
N ILE A 114 17.08 -0.55 8.91
CA ILE A 114 16.41 -1.68 9.55
C ILE A 114 16.64 -1.69 11.07
N GLU A 115 17.86 -1.40 11.51
CA GLU A 115 18.18 -1.28 12.93
C GLU A 115 17.33 -0.19 13.60
N ALA A 116 17.25 1.00 12.99
CA ALA A 116 16.44 2.10 13.49
C ALA A 116 14.92 1.79 13.52
N ALA A 117 14.46 0.96 12.59
CA ALA A 117 13.05 0.55 12.51
C ALA A 117 12.64 -0.42 13.63
N GLY A 118 13.58 -1.18 14.18
CA GLY A 118 13.32 -2.18 15.21
C GLY A 118 12.57 -3.41 14.69
N GLU A 119 11.45 -3.75 15.33
CA GLU A 119 10.61 -4.88 14.90
C GLU A 119 9.97 -4.58 13.53
N THR A 120 10.44 -5.28 12.50
CA THR A 120 10.02 -5.06 11.12
C THR A 120 9.60 -6.33 10.39
N ARG A 121 8.73 -6.14 9.40
CA ARG A 121 8.50 -7.09 8.30
C ARG A 121 8.93 -6.41 7.01
N VAL A 122 9.89 -7.03 6.33
CA VAL A 122 10.36 -6.59 5.01
C VAL A 122 9.70 -7.44 3.94
N THR A 123 9.14 -6.81 2.91
CA THR A 123 8.61 -7.49 1.72
C THR A 123 9.18 -6.84 0.47
N THR A 124 9.76 -7.65 -0.41
CA THR A 124 10.24 -7.23 -1.72
C THR A 124 9.12 -7.36 -2.74
N LEU A 125 8.86 -6.33 -3.53
CA LEU A 125 7.73 -6.29 -4.47
C LEU A 125 8.17 -5.79 -5.85
N ARG A 126 7.35 -6.09 -6.85
CA ARG A 126 7.40 -5.50 -8.20
C ARG A 126 6.04 -4.91 -8.56
N ASN A 127 6.01 -3.90 -9.42
CA ASN A 127 4.75 -3.39 -9.93
C ASN A 127 4.21 -4.30 -11.05
N VAL A 128 2.95 -4.71 -10.94
CA VAL A 128 2.30 -5.56 -11.96
C VAL A 128 1.19 -4.85 -12.72
N LYS A 129 0.59 -3.80 -12.13
CA LYS A 129 -0.40 -2.92 -12.77
C LYS A 129 -0.38 -1.53 -12.15
N ARG A 130 -0.65 -0.48 -12.93
CA ARG A 130 -0.89 0.85 -12.35
C ARG A 130 -1.92 1.66 -13.13
N ILE A 131 -2.60 2.57 -12.43
CA ILE A 131 -3.46 3.60 -13.02
C ILE A 131 -2.63 4.86 -13.34
N GLY A 132 -1.75 5.22 -12.41
CA GLY A 132 -0.92 6.41 -12.45
C GLY A 132 0.08 6.39 -11.30
N ASP A 133 1.05 7.29 -11.34
CA ASP A 133 2.09 7.38 -10.32
C ASP A 133 1.54 7.98 -9.04
N VAL A 134 1.84 7.33 -7.92
CA VAL A 134 1.50 7.87 -6.60
C VAL A 134 2.48 8.99 -6.28
N ASP A 135 1.99 10.22 -6.19
CA ASP A 135 2.80 11.40 -5.87
C ASP A 135 3.21 11.40 -4.39
N LYS A 136 4.49 11.14 -4.14
CA LYS A 136 5.08 11.05 -2.80
C LYS A 136 5.84 12.32 -2.41
N THR A 137 5.67 13.44 -3.13
CA THR A 137 6.39 14.70 -2.88
C THR A 137 5.61 15.67 -1.99
N ARG A 138 4.31 15.42 -1.80
CA ARG A 138 3.41 16.27 -1.04
C ARG A 138 2.47 15.47 -0.16
N GLN A 139 2.02 16.11 0.92
CA GLN A 139 1.06 15.52 1.85
C GLN A 139 -0.23 15.10 1.13
N GLY A 140 -0.84 14.03 1.62
CA GLY A 140 -2.02 13.39 1.06
C GLY A 140 -2.50 12.30 2.00
N LEU A 141 -3.63 11.67 1.73
CA LEU A 141 -4.00 10.42 2.40
C LEU A 141 -3.49 9.27 1.54
N PHE A 142 -2.57 8.48 2.09
CA PHE A 142 -1.99 7.33 1.40
C PHE A 142 -2.66 6.05 1.88
N LEU A 143 -2.81 5.07 0.99
CA LEU A 143 -3.36 3.75 1.29
C LEU A 143 -2.31 2.71 0.93
N PHE A 144 -2.05 1.79 1.85
CA PHE A 144 -1.53 0.46 1.54
C PHE A 144 -2.63 -0.56 1.83
N ASN A 145 -3.21 -1.13 0.78
CA ASN A 145 -4.22 -2.16 0.89
C ASN A 145 -3.62 -3.52 0.59
N HIS A 146 -3.53 -4.36 1.61
CA HIS A 146 -2.95 -5.69 1.52
C HIS A 146 -4.06 -6.68 1.19
N PHE A 147 -3.83 -7.53 0.19
CA PHE A 147 -4.79 -8.53 -0.23
C PHE A 147 -4.27 -9.93 0.06
N THR A 148 -5.08 -10.76 0.70
CA THR A 148 -4.92 -12.22 0.64
C THR A 148 -5.76 -12.76 -0.49
N ALA A 149 -5.22 -13.76 -1.19
CA ALA A 149 -5.92 -14.53 -2.21
C ALA A 149 -5.08 -15.78 -2.52
N ASP A 150 -5.73 -16.85 -2.97
CA ASP A 150 -5.05 -18.08 -3.38
C ASP A 150 -4.24 -17.88 -4.69
N ASP A 151 -4.75 -17.04 -5.60
CA ASP A 151 -4.16 -16.79 -6.91
C ASP A 151 -3.92 -15.27 -7.11
N PRO A 152 -2.66 -14.80 -7.07
CA PRO A 152 -2.32 -13.39 -7.29
C PRO A 152 -2.78 -12.83 -8.64
N GLU A 153 -2.87 -13.66 -9.69
CA GLU A 153 -3.35 -13.19 -10.99
C GLU A 153 -4.87 -12.93 -10.97
N VAL A 154 -5.64 -13.77 -10.27
CA VAL A 154 -7.07 -13.54 -10.06
C VAL A 154 -7.28 -12.27 -9.25
N ALA A 155 -6.52 -12.10 -8.16
CA ALA A 155 -6.60 -10.89 -7.35
C ALA A 155 -6.22 -9.63 -8.16
N ALA A 156 -5.27 -9.72 -9.09
CA ALA A 156 -4.87 -8.59 -9.94
C ALA A 156 -5.93 -8.25 -11.02
N LYS A 157 -6.66 -9.24 -11.53
CA LYS A 157 -7.81 -9.02 -12.43
C LYS A 157 -9.00 -8.43 -11.66
N LEU A 158 -9.25 -8.93 -10.46
CA LEU A 158 -10.27 -8.40 -9.56
C LEU A 158 -9.97 -6.95 -9.18
N TRP A 159 -8.73 -6.64 -8.83
CA TRP A 159 -8.30 -5.27 -8.54
C TRP A 159 -8.57 -4.32 -9.71
N GLU A 160 -8.25 -4.70 -10.95
CA GLU A 160 -8.51 -3.88 -12.15
C GLU A 160 -10.01 -3.60 -12.31
N HIS A 161 -10.85 -4.60 -12.05
CA HIS A 161 -12.30 -4.43 -12.08
C HIS A 161 -12.79 -3.47 -10.99
N LEU A 162 -12.29 -3.61 -9.76
CA LEU A 162 -12.65 -2.75 -8.63
C LEU A 162 -12.11 -1.32 -8.77
N ALA A 163 -10.97 -1.13 -9.42
CA ALA A 163 -10.35 0.16 -9.65
C ALA A 163 -11.28 1.12 -10.41
N GLY A 164 -12.11 0.60 -11.32
CA GLY A 164 -13.13 1.39 -12.04
C GLY A 164 -14.14 2.06 -11.10
N TRP A 165 -14.56 1.35 -10.04
CA TRP A 165 -15.43 1.91 -9.01
C TRP A 165 -14.73 3.02 -8.23
N TYR A 166 -13.48 2.80 -7.84
CA TYR A 166 -12.71 3.80 -7.09
C TYR A 166 -12.42 5.06 -7.91
N ALA A 167 -12.09 4.93 -9.19
CA ALA A 167 -11.94 6.06 -10.09
C ALA A 167 -13.24 6.87 -10.18
N ALA A 168 -14.37 6.21 -10.43
CA ALA A 168 -15.66 6.87 -10.58
C ALA A 168 -16.20 7.51 -9.27
N GLU A 169 -16.03 6.84 -8.13
CA GLU A 169 -16.72 7.21 -6.90
C GLU A 169 -15.84 8.00 -5.91
N THR A 170 -14.51 7.91 -6.05
CA THR A 170 -13.54 8.60 -5.18
C THR A 170 -12.61 9.55 -5.93
N GLY A 171 -12.66 9.58 -7.27
CA GLY A 171 -11.76 10.38 -8.10
C GLY A 171 -10.33 9.82 -8.13
N LEU A 172 -10.16 8.52 -7.88
CA LEU A 172 -8.84 7.88 -7.88
C LEU A 172 -8.24 7.92 -9.29
N ASP A 173 -7.12 8.61 -9.44
CA ASP A 173 -6.37 8.76 -10.69
C ASP A 173 -4.95 8.14 -10.62
N ASN A 174 -4.53 7.71 -9.44
CA ASN A 174 -3.22 7.13 -9.17
C ASN A 174 -3.37 5.86 -8.33
N SER A 175 -2.65 4.80 -8.69
CA SER A 175 -2.63 3.56 -7.92
C SER A 175 -1.58 2.63 -8.51
N THR A 176 -0.79 2.00 -7.65
CA THR A 176 0.25 1.05 -8.02
C THR A 176 -0.04 -0.27 -7.33
N LEU A 177 -0.31 -1.33 -8.12
CA LEU A 177 -0.53 -2.68 -7.62
C LEU A 177 0.81 -3.42 -7.57
N LEU A 178 1.26 -3.73 -6.36
CA LEU A 178 2.53 -4.38 -6.09
C LEU A 178 2.31 -5.86 -5.79
N GLN A 179 3.11 -6.72 -6.42
CA GLN A 179 3.12 -8.16 -6.14
C GLN A 179 4.45 -8.53 -5.46
N PRO A 180 4.42 -9.33 -4.38
CA PRO A 180 5.65 -9.85 -3.79
C PRO A 180 6.52 -10.64 -4.76
N ILE A 181 7.82 -10.50 -4.55
CA ILE A 181 8.85 -11.33 -5.17
C ILE A 181 9.27 -12.35 -4.11
N GLY A 182 8.88 -13.61 -4.27
CA GLY A 182 9.08 -14.66 -3.29
C GLY A 182 7.92 -14.80 -2.29
N ASP A 183 8.20 -15.42 -1.15
CA ASP A 183 7.18 -15.75 -0.15
C ASP A 183 6.76 -14.55 0.70
N ALA A 184 5.44 -14.35 0.83
CA ALA A 184 4.85 -13.25 1.56
C ALA A 184 3.42 -13.59 2.01
N PRO A 185 2.93 -13.04 3.14
CA PRO A 185 1.59 -13.32 3.65
C PRO A 185 0.47 -12.68 2.81
N TYR A 186 0.82 -11.90 1.79
CA TYR A 186 -0.13 -11.17 0.96
C TYR A 186 0.10 -11.56 -0.50
N ALA A 187 -0.98 -11.71 -1.26
CA ALA A 187 -0.89 -11.90 -2.70
C ALA A 187 -0.51 -10.59 -3.41
N LEU A 188 -1.05 -9.46 -2.94
CA LEU A 188 -0.85 -8.13 -3.52
C LEU A 188 -0.86 -7.04 -2.45
N VAL A 189 -0.21 -5.91 -2.75
CA VAL A 189 -0.29 -4.67 -1.99
C VAL A 189 -0.63 -3.53 -2.95
N ASN A 190 -1.79 -2.90 -2.79
CA ASN A 190 -2.14 -1.71 -3.56
C ASN A 190 -1.71 -0.44 -2.83
N HIS A 191 -0.95 0.42 -3.51
CA HIS A 191 -0.55 1.73 -3.01
C HIS A 191 -1.26 2.85 -3.79
N ALA A 192 -1.90 3.77 -3.09
CA ALA A 192 -2.70 4.86 -3.69
C ALA A 192 -2.70 6.12 -2.81
N ARG A 193 -3.08 7.26 -3.40
CA ARG A 193 -3.16 8.55 -2.70
C ARG A 193 -4.39 9.39 -3.09
N TRP A 194 -4.92 10.13 -2.12
CA TRP A 194 -5.93 11.17 -2.31
C TRP A 194 -5.47 12.52 -1.76
N ASP A 195 -5.96 13.61 -2.36
CA ASP A 195 -5.71 15.00 -1.93
C ASP A 195 -6.56 15.44 -0.75
N HIS A 196 -7.54 14.64 -0.35
CA HIS A 196 -8.41 14.94 0.78
C HIS A 196 -8.10 14.12 2.03
N GLY A 197 -8.59 14.59 3.18
CA GLY A 197 -8.42 13.95 4.47
C GLY A 197 -9.23 12.65 4.66
N LEU A 198 -8.95 11.99 5.77
CA LEU A 198 -9.55 10.71 6.18
C LEU A 198 -11.07 10.75 6.24
N VAL A 199 -11.65 11.82 6.81
CA VAL A 199 -13.10 11.98 6.95
C VAL A 199 -13.79 11.99 5.59
N ARG A 200 -13.25 12.77 4.64
CA ARG A 200 -13.79 12.85 3.28
C ARG A 200 -13.64 11.52 2.54
N PHE A 201 -12.51 10.84 2.69
CA PHE A 201 -12.32 9.50 2.12
C PHE A 201 -13.36 8.50 2.66
N ALA A 202 -13.54 8.43 3.99
CA ALA A 202 -14.50 7.55 4.62
C ALA A 202 -15.94 7.85 4.17
N ALA A 203 -16.30 9.14 4.07
CA ALA A 203 -17.60 9.54 3.56
C ALA A 203 -17.81 9.09 2.11
N HIS A 204 -16.83 9.30 1.21
CA HIS A 204 -16.94 8.84 -0.17
C HIS A 204 -17.03 7.32 -0.30
N GLN A 205 -16.38 6.56 0.57
CA GLN A 205 -16.39 5.10 0.47
C GLN A 205 -17.62 4.46 1.13
N PHE A 206 -17.90 4.79 2.39
CA PHE A 206 -18.83 4.01 3.21
C PHE A 206 -20.28 4.50 3.16
N THR A 207 -20.55 5.71 2.67
CA THR A 207 -21.94 6.18 2.49
C THR A 207 -22.59 5.61 1.23
N LYS A 208 -21.81 5.01 0.32
CA LYS A 208 -22.31 4.50 -0.95
C LYS A 208 -22.76 3.05 -0.82
N PRO A 209 -24.04 2.71 -1.08
CA PRO A 209 -24.51 1.32 -1.07
C PRO A 209 -23.71 0.42 -2.01
N SER A 210 -23.21 0.97 -3.13
CA SER A 210 -22.40 0.25 -4.11
C SER A 210 -21.07 -0.24 -3.55
N PHE A 211 -20.54 0.32 -2.46
CA PHE A 211 -19.39 -0.27 -1.80
C PHE A 211 -19.67 -1.69 -1.27
N LEU A 212 -20.86 -1.92 -0.73
CA LEU A 212 -21.26 -3.25 -0.25
C LEU A 212 -21.62 -4.18 -1.43
N THR A 213 -22.44 -3.69 -2.36
CA THR A 213 -23.01 -4.53 -3.42
C THR A 213 -22.06 -4.77 -4.59
N PHE A 214 -21.07 -3.90 -4.80
CA PHE A 214 -20.06 -4.04 -5.84
C PHE A 214 -18.72 -4.49 -5.25
N VAL A 215 -18.09 -3.67 -4.41
CA VAL A 215 -16.72 -3.94 -3.93
C VAL A 215 -16.66 -5.17 -3.03
N ARG A 216 -17.42 -5.19 -1.93
CA ARG A 216 -17.40 -6.33 -0.98
C ARG A 216 -17.96 -7.61 -1.59
N ALA A 217 -18.98 -7.51 -2.44
CA ALA A 217 -19.57 -8.68 -3.10
C ALA A 217 -18.57 -9.38 -4.03
N ASN A 218 -17.79 -8.61 -4.81
CA ASN A 218 -16.78 -9.16 -5.71
C ASN A 218 -15.57 -9.72 -4.94
N LEU A 219 -15.12 -9.06 -3.87
CA LEU A 219 -14.06 -9.59 -2.99
C LEU A 219 -14.44 -10.97 -2.43
N ARG A 220 -15.64 -11.08 -1.85
CA ARG A 220 -16.16 -12.34 -1.30
C ARG A 220 -16.33 -13.44 -2.36
N ALA A 221 -16.72 -13.09 -3.58
CA ALA A 221 -16.93 -14.06 -4.65
C ALA A 221 -15.63 -14.67 -5.20
N ASN A 222 -14.47 -14.16 -4.78
CA ASN A 222 -13.15 -14.62 -5.21
C ASN A 222 -12.25 -14.92 -4.00
N ASP A 223 -12.83 -15.15 -2.82
CA ASP A 223 -12.11 -15.45 -1.57
C ASP A 223 -10.92 -14.52 -1.31
N THR A 224 -11.09 -13.25 -1.69
CA THR A 224 -10.06 -12.22 -1.58
C THR A 224 -10.40 -11.31 -0.41
N GLU A 225 -9.51 -11.19 0.55
CA GLU A 225 -9.68 -10.23 1.64
C GLU A 225 -8.90 -8.95 1.37
N SER A 226 -9.42 -7.84 1.88
CA SER A 226 -8.80 -6.52 1.76
C SER A 226 -8.50 -5.98 3.16
N MET A 227 -7.23 -5.67 3.40
CA MET A 227 -6.69 -5.19 4.68
C MET A 227 -6.02 -3.83 4.49
N PRO A 228 -6.83 -2.75 4.42
CA PRO A 228 -6.34 -1.40 4.18
C PRO A 228 -5.71 -0.80 5.43
N VAL A 229 -4.58 -0.12 5.27
CA VAL A 229 -4.04 0.81 6.27
C VAL A 229 -3.82 2.16 5.61
N LEU A 230 -4.23 3.24 6.30
CA LEU A 230 -4.12 4.60 5.80
C LEU A 230 -3.01 5.36 6.50
N TYR A 231 -2.27 6.14 5.73
CA TYR A 231 -1.05 6.82 6.15
C TYR A 231 -1.02 8.31 5.74
N LYS A 232 -0.09 9.04 6.36
CA LYS A 232 0.43 10.34 5.96
C LYS A 232 1.93 10.22 5.71
N LEU A 233 2.53 11.15 4.96
CA LEU A 233 3.99 11.26 4.94
C LEU A 233 4.46 11.71 6.35
N ALA A 234 5.56 11.12 6.83
CA ALA A 234 6.12 11.37 8.16
C ALA A 234 7.03 12.61 8.23
#